data_AF-A0A964MFT4-F1
#
_entry.id   AF-A0A964MFT4-F1
#
_cell.length_a   1.000
_cell.length_b   1.000
_cell.length_c   1.000
_cell.angle_alpha   90.00
_cell.angle_beta   90.00
_cell.angle_gamma   90.00
#
_symmetry.space_group_name_H-M   'P 1'
#
loop_
_entity.id
_entity.type
_entity.pdbx_description
1 polymer ?
#
loop_
_entity_poly.entity_id
_entity_poly.type
_entity_poly.pdbx_seq_one_letter_code
_entity_poly.pdbx_strand_id
1 'polypeptide(L)'
;MVVNTSLPAFDLPALSGYTGVFMGGYLGAYDAAVLTNYVNGGGNVYLMAGTGTAGDEGTVWDSFLNNFGFEFGPSYNGIDVTQPITSGHPIFSGIGSLYFANGNTVNLAGGNPFASIVESSGGTGLIGVYDDTLPGEIPEPSTLGLSAAALCGLAWMMRRKQA
;
A
#
# COMPACT_ATOMS: atom_id res chain seq x y z
N MET A 1 -11.95 -13.83 -6.65
CA MET A 1 -12.03 -12.68 -5.72
C MET A 1 -13.47 -12.52 -5.28
N VAL A 2 -13.74 -12.48 -3.99
CA VAL A 2 -15.06 -12.16 -3.44
C VAL A 2 -15.02 -10.72 -2.95
N VAL A 3 -15.96 -9.89 -3.37
CA VAL A 3 -16.06 -8.48 -2.95
C VAL A 3 -17.23 -8.35 -1.99
N ASN A 4 -16.99 -7.74 -0.83
CA ASN A 4 -18.02 -7.39 0.13
C ASN A 4 -18.08 -5.87 0.29
N THR A 5 -19.26 -5.30 0.13
CA THR A 5 -19.51 -3.86 0.31
C THR A 5 -20.27 -3.55 1.60
N SER A 6 -20.67 -4.58 2.36
CA SER A 6 -21.30 -4.46 3.67
C SER A 6 -20.29 -4.78 4.76
N LEU A 7 -19.78 -3.73 5.40
CA LEU A 7 -18.90 -3.83 6.54
C LEU A 7 -19.73 -3.57 7.83
N PRO A 8 -19.79 -4.51 8.78
CA PRO A 8 -20.59 -4.35 10.00
C PRO A 8 -20.04 -3.27 10.93
N ALA A 9 -18.72 -3.08 10.93
CA ALA A 9 -18.01 -2.03 11.67
C ALA A 9 -16.67 -1.73 11.00
N PHE A 10 -16.22 -0.48 11.05
CA PHE A 10 -14.88 -0.09 10.62
C PHE A 10 -13.91 -0.22 11.79
N ASP A 11 -13.51 -1.45 12.09
CA ASP A 11 -12.56 -1.78 13.14
C ASP A 11 -11.54 -2.82 12.68
N LEU A 12 -10.45 -2.96 13.43
CA LEU A 12 -9.37 -3.87 13.05
C LEU A 12 -9.84 -5.33 12.91
N PRO A 13 -10.60 -5.92 13.86
CA PRO A 13 -11.09 -7.29 13.70
C PRO A 13 -11.90 -7.53 12.42
N ALA A 14 -12.78 -6.58 12.04
CA ALA A 14 -13.55 -6.67 10.82
C ALA A 14 -12.65 -6.57 9.57
N LEU A 15 -11.74 -5.58 9.53
CA LEU A 15 -10.84 -5.38 8.39
C LEU A 15 -9.86 -6.56 8.21
N SER A 16 -9.34 -7.13 9.30
CA SER A 16 -8.44 -8.30 9.27
C SER A 16 -9.09 -9.57 8.70
N GLY A 17 -10.42 -9.59 8.53
CA GLY A 17 -11.12 -10.65 7.79
C GLY A 17 -10.93 -10.57 6.27
N TYR A 18 -10.33 -9.49 5.76
CA TYR A 18 -10.12 -9.25 4.33
C TYR A 18 -8.64 -9.26 3.98
N THR A 19 -8.32 -9.65 2.74
CA THR A 19 -6.96 -9.59 2.21
C THR A 19 -6.60 -8.21 1.63
N GLY A 20 -7.62 -7.39 1.39
CA GLY A 20 -7.51 -6.07 0.79
C GLY A 20 -8.75 -5.23 1.03
N VAL A 21 -8.57 -3.93 1.22
CA VAL A 21 -9.64 -2.95 1.38
C VAL A 21 -9.51 -1.91 0.25
N PHE A 22 -10.60 -1.70 -0.48
CA PHE A 22 -10.68 -0.68 -1.52
C PHE A 22 -11.51 0.49 -0.98
N MET A 23 -10.95 1.69 -0.99
CA MET A 23 -11.61 2.89 -0.48
C MET A 23 -11.61 4.02 -1.51
N GLY A 24 -12.67 4.82 -1.47
CA GLY A 24 -12.82 6.06 -2.23
C GLY A 24 -14.15 6.70 -1.88
N GLY A 25 -14.14 7.97 -1.49
CA GLY A 25 -15.36 8.75 -1.19
C GLY A 25 -16.17 8.31 0.02
N TYR A 26 -15.81 7.22 0.70
CA TYR A 26 -16.52 6.78 1.91
C TYR A 26 -16.04 7.56 3.15
N LEU A 27 -16.86 8.50 3.62
CA LEU A 27 -16.54 9.33 4.80
C LEU A 27 -17.16 8.82 6.11
N GLY A 28 -17.86 7.68 6.10
CA GLY A 28 -18.73 7.23 7.19
C GLY A 28 -18.00 6.91 8.50
N ALA A 29 -17.84 5.63 8.83
CA ALA A 29 -17.15 5.19 10.04
C ALA A 29 -15.60 5.15 9.86
N TYR A 30 -15.07 5.81 8.83
CA TYR A 30 -13.64 5.79 8.55
C TYR A 30 -12.81 6.31 9.73
N ASP A 31 -11.74 5.58 10.05
CA ASP A 31 -10.75 5.95 11.06
C ASP A 31 -9.35 5.64 10.52
N ALA A 32 -8.52 6.68 10.40
CA ALA A 32 -7.15 6.56 9.90
C ALA A 32 -6.29 5.61 10.73
N ALA A 33 -6.44 5.62 12.06
CA ALA A 33 -5.65 4.77 12.95
C ALA A 33 -6.01 3.30 12.79
N VAL A 34 -7.30 2.98 12.60
CA VAL A 34 -7.75 1.61 12.30
C VAL A 34 -7.15 1.12 11.00
N LEU A 35 -7.18 1.93 9.95
CA LEU A 35 -6.66 1.53 8.64
C LEU A 35 -5.13 1.40 8.65
N THR A 36 -4.43 2.31 9.32
CA THR A 36 -2.98 2.22 9.54
C THR A 36 -2.61 0.94 10.29
N ASN A 37 -3.35 0.58 11.35
CA ASN A 37 -3.12 -0.67 12.08
C ASN A 37 -3.40 -1.91 11.23
N TYR A 38 -4.40 -1.87 10.35
CA TYR A 38 -4.69 -2.95 9.41
C TYR A 38 -3.53 -3.14 8.42
N VAL A 39 -2.99 -2.06 7.82
CA VAL A 39 -1.84 -2.14 6.91
C VAL A 39 -0.59 -2.62 7.62
N ASN A 40 -0.28 -2.07 8.80
CA ASN A 40 0.86 -2.51 9.62
C ASN A 40 0.72 -3.98 10.07
N GLY A 41 -0.50 -4.54 10.06
CA GLY A 41 -0.77 -5.95 10.31
C GLY A 41 -0.63 -6.86 9.08
N GLY A 42 -0.17 -6.34 7.94
CA GLY A 42 -0.03 -7.05 6.66
C GLY A 42 -1.26 -6.95 5.74
N GLY A 43 -2.21 -6.07 6.07
CA GLY A 43 -3.37 -5.78 5.23
C GLY A 43 -3.02 -4.89 4.04
N ASN A 44 -3.75 -5.03 2.93
CA ASN A 44 -3.52 -4.22 1.73
C ASN A 44 -4.63 -3.20 1.54
N VAL A 45 -4.28 -1.98 1.11
CA VAL A 45 -5.25 -0.91 0.85
C VAL A 45 -5.04 -0.34 -0.54
N TYR A 46 -6.13 -0.18 -1.28
CA TYR A 46 -6.20 0.70 -2.44
C TYR A 46 -7.05 1.91 -2.06
N LEU A 47 -6.49 3.11 -2.16
CA LEU A 47 -7.19 4.36 -1.88
C LEU A 47 -7.29 5.19 -3.15
N MET A 48 -8.53 5.49 -3.56
CA MET A 48 -8.85 6.33 -4.70
C MET A 48 -9.17 7.76 -4.23
N ALA A 49 -8.54 8.73 -4.89
CA ALA A 49 -8.88 10.15 -4.78
C ALA A 49 -9.79 10.64 -5.92
N GLY A 50 -10.19 11.90 -5.89
CA GLY A 50 -10.97 12.55 -6.94
C GLY A 50 -12.44 12.12 -6.98
N THR A 51 -13.01 11.76 -5.83
CA THR A 51 -14.36 11.17 -5.76
C THR A 51 -15.48 12.21 -5.73
N GLY A 52 -15.15 13.48 -5.50
CA GLY A 52 -16.13 14.56 -5.33
C GLY A 52 -16.89 14.52 -4.01
N THR A 53 -16.59 13.57 -3.11
CA THR A 53 -17.36 13.38 -1.87
C THR A 53 -16.89 14.29 -0.73
N ALA A 54 -15.59 14.62 -0.67
CA ALA A 54 -15.05 15.65 0.20
C ALA A 54 -14.54 16.83 -0.64
N GLY A 55 -14.76 18.06 -0.16
CA GLY A 55 -14.28 19.27 -0.84
C GLY A 55 -12.76 19.37 -0.88
N ASP A 56 -12.09 18.91 0.18
CA ASP A 56 -10.65 18.71 0.24
C ASP A 56 -10.39 17.28 0.77
N GLU A 57 -10.05 16.38 -0.14
CA GLU A 57 -9.79 14.98 0.20
C GLU A 57 -8.53 14.79 1.06
N GLY A 58 -7.57 15.73 1.03
CA GLY A 58 -6.40 15.70 1.90
C GLY A 58 -6.79 15.77 3.37
N THR A 59 -7.78 16.61 3.71
CA THR A 59 -8.29 16.72 5.10
C THR A 59 -8.87 15.42 5.66
N VAL A 60 -9.27 14.49 4.79
CA VAL A 60 -9.81 13.18 5.17
C VAL A 60 -8.68 12.15 5.23
N TRP A 61 -7.90 12.07 4.15
CA TRP A 61 -7.01 10.93 3.92
C TRP A 61 -5.58 11.13 4.40
N ASP A 62 -5.10 12.37 4.55
CA ASP A 62 -3.68 12.63 4.84
C ASP A 62 -3.27 12.12 6.23
N SER A 63 -4.20 12.05 7.18
CA SER A 63 -3.95 11.44 8.49
C SER A 63 -3.58 9.95 8.39
N PHE A 64 -4.08 9.24 7.37
CA PHE A 64 -3.67 7.88 7.02
C PHE A 64 -2.44 7.87 6.11
N LEU A 65 -2.47 8.62 5.00
CA LEU A 65 -1.43 8.62 3.97
C LEU A 65 -0.04 9.02 4.49
N ASN A 66 0.02 9.96 5.44
CA ASN A 66 1.29 10.43 6.00
C ASN A 66 2.07 9.30 6.71
N ASN A 67 1.39 8.27 7.23
CA ASN A 67 2.05 7.10 7.81
C ASN A 67 2.81 6.26 6.76
N PHE A 68 2.41 6.38 5.49
CA PHE A 68 2.94 5.63 4.35
C PHE A 68 3.69 6.52 3.36
N GLY A 69 4.08 7.73 3.78
CA GLY A 69 4.93 8.63 3.00
C GLY A 69 4.22 9.34 1.86
N PHE A 70 2.89 9.52 1.95
CA PHE A 70 2.11 10.24 0.95
C PHE A 70 1.24 11.33 1.57
N GLU A 71 0.85 12.29 0.75
CA GLU A 71 -0.23 13.24 1.03
C GLU A 71 -0.93 13.59 -0.29
N PHE A 72 -2.20 14.00 -0.22
CA PHE A 72 -2.90 14.53 -1.37
C PHE A 72 -2.69 16.04 -1.52
N GLY A 73 -2.60 16.50 -2.76
CA GLY A 73 -2.64 17.92 -3.07
C GLY A 73 -3.97 18.55 -2.64
N PRO A 74 -3.98 19.85 -2.28
CA PRO A 74 -5.13 20.53 -1.66
C PRO A 74 -6.32 20.73 -2.60
N SER A 75 -6.18 20.39 -3.88
CA SER A 75 -7.22 20.49 -4.89
C SER A 75 -7.05 19.42 -5.96
N TYR A 76 -8.10 19.21 -6.75
CA TYR A 76 -8.00 18.40 -7.95
C TYR A 76 -7.06 19.05 -8.97
N ASN A 77 -6.35 18.21 -9.71
CA ASN A 77 -5.19 18.61 -10.51
C ASN A 77 -5.54 19.08 -11.93
N GLY A 78 -6.80 18.98 -12.35
CA GLY A 78 -7.26 19.36 -13.69
C GLY A 78 -6.76 18.46 -14.82
N ILE A 79 -6.14 17.32 -14.51
CA ILE A 79 -5.56 16.41 -15.50
C ILE A 79 -6.67 15.56 -16.09
N ASP A 80 -6.91 15.71 -17.39
CA ASP A 80 -7.89 14.94 -18.16
C ASP A 80 -7.18 14.38 -19.40
N VAL A 81 -6.56 13.20 -19.25
CA VAL A 81 -5.67 12.66 -20.28
C VAL A 81 -5.60 11.14 -20.25
N THR A 82 -5.53 10.55 -21.44
CA THR A 82 -5.08 9.16 -21.61
C THR A 82 -3.59 9.17 -21.86
N GLN A 83 -2.81 8.54 -20.97
CA GLN A 83 -1.36 8.45 -21.13
C GLN A 83 -0.89 7.00 -21.16
N PRO A 84 0.15 6.68 -21.96
CA PRO A 84 0.78 5.38 -21.92
C PRO A 84 1.38 5.13 -20.55
N ILE A 85 1.33 3.89 -20.09
CA ILE A 85 2.06 3.48 -18.88
C ILE A 85 3.53 3.34 -19.23
N THR A 86 4.37 4.00 -18.44
CA THR A 86 5.83 3.99 -18.62
C THR A 86 6.55 3.29 -17.47
N SER A 87 5.86 3.11 -16.34
CA SER A 87 6.35 2.40 -15.18
C SER A 87 6.48 0.90 -15.41
N GLY A 88 7.58 0.32 -14.91
CA GLY A 88 7.76 -1.13 -14.84
C GLY A 88 7.05 -1.80 -13.66
N HIS A 89 6.26 -1.05 -12.87
CA HIS A 89 5.64 -1.59 -11.66
C HIS A 89 4.63 -2.71 -11.98
N PRO A 90 4.62 -3.84 -11.24
CA PRO A 90 3.75 -4.99 -11.54
C PRO A 90 2.25 -4.70 -11.60
N ILE A 91 1.77 -3.66 -10.91
CA ILE A 91 0.35 -3.23 -10.98
C ILE A 91 -0.08 -2.82 -12.39
N PHE A 92 0.87 -2.50 -13.26
CA PHE A 92 0.63 -2.13 -14.65
C PHE A 92 0.91 -3.26 -15.65
N SER A 93 1.14 -4.49 -15.19
CA SER A 93 1.38 -5.62 -16.07
C SER A 93 0.23 -5.82 -17.06
N GLY A 94 0.54 -5.74 -18.36
CA GLY A 94 -0.45 -5.86 -19.44
C GLY A 94 -1.29 -4.59 -19.69
N ILE A 95 -1.05 -3.49 -18.97
CA ILE A 95 -1.74 -2.21 -19.16
C ILE A 95 -0.92 -1.32 -20.09
N GLY A 96 -1.47 -1.00 -21.26
CA GLY A 96 -0.80 -0.13 -22.25
C GLY A 96 -0.97 1.37 -21.97
N SER A 97 -2.12 1.76 -21.44
CA SER A 97 -2.45 3.15 -21.09
C SER A 97 -3.52 3.22 -20.02
N LEU A 98 -3.54 4.32 -19.28
CA LEU A 98 -4.62 4.67 -18.35
C LEU A 98 -5.16 6.06 -18.66
N TYR A 99 -6.46 6.23 -18.39
CA TYR A 99 -7.13 7.51 -18.44
C TYR A 99 -7.22 8.08 -17.03
N PHE A 100 -6.76 9.32 -16.86
CA PHE A 100 -6.83 10.07 -15.61
C PHE A 100 -7.79 11.24 -15.79
N ALA A 101 -8.73 11.39 -14.85
CA ALA A 101 -9.80 12.36 -14.92
C ALA A 101 -9.92 13.14 -13.60
N ASN A 102 -9.15 14.22 -13.50
CA ASN A 102 -9.23 15.27 -12.48
C ASN A 102 -9.26 14.76 -11.03
N GLY A 103 -8.25 13.99 -10.64
CA GLY A 103 -8.06 13.55 -9.24
C GLY A 103 -7.21 14.50 -8.42
N ASN A 104 -6.94 14.17 -7.15
CA ASN A 104 -5.90 14.86 -6.37
C ASN A 104 -4.51 14.47 -6.88
N THR A 105 -3.56 15.41 -6.79
CA THR A 105 -2.14 15.09 -6.93
C THR A 105 -1.70 14.18 -5.79
N VAL A 106 -0.93 13.15 -6.09
CA VAL A 106 -0.23 12.33 -5.09
C VAL A 106 1.17 12.90 -4.87
N ASN A 107 1.44 13.41 -3.68
CA ASN A 107 2.76 13.91 -3.28
C ASN A 107 3.45 12.92 -2.35
N LEU A 108 4.79 12.92 -2.37
CA LEU A 108 5.57 12.24 -1.34
C LEU A 108 5.63 13.13 -0.08
N ALA A 109 5.23 12.56 1.05
CA ALA A 109 5.35 13.19 2.36
C ALA A 109 6.62 12.68 3.05
N GLY A 110 7.64 13.53 3.13
CA GLY A 110 8.92 13.21 3.77
C GLY A 110 9.81 12.28 2.93
N GLY A 111 10.68 11.51 3.59
CA GLY A 111 11.71 10.67 2.96
C GLY A 111 11.50 9.18 3.17
N ASN A 112 10.25 8.71 3.17
CA ASN A 112 9.95 7.29 3.36
C ASN A 112 10.49 6.47 2.16
N PRO A 113 11.48 5.57 2.36
CA PRO A 113 12.10 4.84 1.25
C PRO A 113 11.18 3.81 0.61
N PHE A 114 10.07 3.47 1.26
CA PHE A 114 9.06 2.52 0.80
C PHE A 114 7.97 3.18 -0.05
N ALA A 115 7.92 4.52 -0.08
CA ALA A 115 6.94 5.28 -0.83
C ALA A 115 7.53 5.74 -2.16
N SER A 116 6.84 5.46 -3.26
CA SER A 116 7.26 5.90 -4.60
C SER A 116 6.07 6.36 -5.44
N ILE A 117 6.30 7.38 -6.28
CA ILE A 117 5.36 7.74 -7.35
C ILE A 117 5.69 6.88 -8.55
N VAL A 118 4.78 5.99 -8.91
CA VAL A 118 4.97 5.05 -10.01
C VAL A 118 4.39 5.57 -11.31
N GLU A 119 3.45 6.52 -11.28
CA GLU A 119 2.99 7.22 -12.49
C GLU A 119 2.77 8.71 -12.22
N SER A 120 3.11 9.53 -13.21
CA SER A 120 2.99 10.98 -13.16
C SER A 120 2.64 11.57 -14.52
N SER A 121 2.18 12.83 -14.55
CA SER A 121 1.96 13.59 -15.77
C SER A 121 2.39 15.03 -15.57
N GLY A 122 3.30 15.53 -16.43
CA GLY A 122 3.82 16.90 -16.31
C GLY A 122 4.51 17.19 -14.96
N GLY A 123 5.05 16.18 -14.29
CA GLY A 123 5.63 16.30 -12.94
C GLY A 123 4.63 16.18 -11.79
N THR A 124 3.34 16.03 -12.08
CA THR A 124 2.27 15.82 -11.10
C THR A 124 2.10 14.33 -10.83
N GLY A 125 2.22 13.89 -9.57
CA GLY A 125 2.02 12.48 -9.20
C GLY A 125 0.56 12.04 -9.34
N LEU A 126 0.35 10.87 -9.93
CA LEU A 126 -0.97 10.31 -10.23
C LEU A 126 -1.23 8.99 -9.51
N ILE A 127 -0.20 8.14 -9.40
CA ILE A 127 -0.28 6.86 -8.69
C ILE A 127 0.95 6.74 -7.79
N GLY A 128 0.71 6.61 -6.49
CA GLY A 128 1.72 6.27 -5.49
C GLY A 128 1.61 4.79 -5.09
N VAL A 129 2.75 4.19 -4.76
CA VAL A 129 2.83 2.84 -4.18
C VAL A 129 3.69 2.90 -2.92
N TYR A 130 3.14 2.37 -1.83
CA TYR A 130 3.89 1.96 -0.65
C TYR A 130 4.12 0.45 -0.72
N ASP A 131 5.36 0.03 -0.62
CA ASP A 131 5.74 -1.38 -0.53
C ASP A 131 6.82 -1.53 0.55
N ASP A 132 6.55 -2.31 1.59
CA ASP A 132 7.46 -2.52 2.72
C ASP A 132 8.60 -3.49 2.41
N THR A 133 8.63 -4.04 1.20
CA THR A 133 9.80 -4.71 0.64
C THR A 133 10.68 -3.68 -0.06
N LEU A 134 11.92 -3.50 0.41
CA LEU A 134 12.85 -2.62 -0.29
C LEU A 134 13.06 -3.14 -1.72
N PRO A 135 13.25 -2.26 -2.73
CA PRO A 135 13.57 -2.69 -4.08
C PRO A 135 14.80 -3.61 -4.09
N GLY A 136 14.60 -4.90 -4.31
CA GLY A 136 15.65 -5.93 -4.31
C GLY A 136 15.72 -6.82 -3.08
N GLU A 137 14.89 -6.61 -2.05
CA GLU A 137 14.71 -7.58 -0.97
C GLU A 137 13.81 -8.72 -1.44
N ILE A 138 14.40 -9.88 -1.70
CA ILE A 138 13.66 -11.14 -1.75
C ILE A 138 13.09 -11.33 -0.33
N PRO A 139 11.76 -11.51 -0.14
CA PRO A 139 11.21 -11.81 1.17
C PRO A 139 11.90 -13.08 1.66
N GLU A 140 12.85 -12.96 2.59
CA GLU A 140 13.56 -14.12 3.06
C GLU A 140 12.55 -14.99 3.80
N PRO A 141 12.15 -16.14 3.23
CA PRO A 141 11.31 -17.03 3.98
C PRO A 141 12.18 -17.44 5.18
N SER A 142 11.54 -17.57 6.33
CA SER A 142 11.95 -18.31 7.55
C SER A 142 12.99 -19.47 7.41
N THR A 143 13.31 -19.93 6.20
CA THR A 143 14.46 -20.71 5.74
C THR A 143 15.81 -20.40 6.39
N LEU A 144 16.23 -19.13 6.57
CA LEU A 144 17.50 -18.85 7.27
C LEU A 144 17.44 -19.21 8.76
N GLY A 145 16.32 -18.96 9.43
CA GLY A 145 16.11 -19.38 10.83
C GLY A 145 16.08 -20.91 10.98
N LEU A 146 15.39 -21.61 10.08
CA LEU A 146 15.30 -23.08 10.10
C LEU A 146 16.62 -23.78 9.76
N SER A 147 17.40 -23.25 8.83
CA SER A 147 18.73 -23.80 8.48
C SER A 147 19.74 -23.63 9.61
N ALA A 148 19.74 -22.49 10.30
CA ALA A 148 20.58 -22.29 11.49
C ALA A 148 20.20 -23.26 12.63
N ALA A 149 18.90 -23.44 12.89
CA ALA A 149 18.43 -24.40 13.90
C ALA A 149 18.78 -25.85 13.53
N ALA A 150 18.65 -26.23 12.26
CA ALA A 150 19.00 -27.57 11.77
C ALA A 150 20.51 -27.87 11.90
N LEU A 151 21.37 -26.90 11.57
CA LEU A 151 22.83 -27.04 11.70
C LEU A 151 23.26 -27.15 13.18
N CYS A 152 22.66 -26.36 14.08
CA CYS A 152 22.91 -26.47 15.52
C CYS A 152 22.45 -27.82 16.08
N GLY A 153 21.28 -28.32 15.66
CA GLY A 153 20.78 -29.63 16.06
C GLY A 153 21.69 -30.79 15.60
N LEU A 154 22.18 -30.73 14.36
CA LEU A 154 23.13 -31.71 13.81
C LEU A 154 24.48 -31.69 14.54
N ALA A 155 25.03 -30.51 14.82
CA ALA A 155 26.29 -30.36 15.54
C ALA A 155 26.21 -30.95 16.97
N TRP A 156 25.08 -30.75 17.66
CA TRP A 156 24.85 -31.32 18.99
C TRP A 156 24.71 -32.85 18.96
N MET A 157 24.05 -33.41 17.94
CA MET A 157 23.97 -34.87 17.76
C MET A 157 25.33 -35.51 17.46
N MET A 158 26.18 -34.86 16.65
CA MET A 158 27.52 -35.39 16.35
C MET A 158 28.42 -35.41 17.58
N ARG A 159 28.35 -34.38 18.45
CA ARG A 159 29.10 -34.35 19.72
C ARG A 159 28.72 -35.48 20.68
N ARG A 160 27.47 -35.95 20.65
CA ARG A 160 26.99 -37.06 21.51
C ARG A 160 27.43 -38.45 21.05
N LYS A 161 27.86 -38.61 19.80
CA LYS A 161 28.33 -39.90 19.27
C LYS A 161 29.83 -40.15 19.45
N GLN A 162 30.57 -39.15 19.92
CA GLN A 162 32.03 -39.21 20.11
C GLN A 162 32.45 -39.32 21.59
N ALA A 163 31.49 -39.43 22.52
CA ALA A 163 31.71 -39.68 23.94
C ALA A 163 31.07 -41.04 24.31
#